data_AF-A0A497GKP5-F1
#
_entry.id   AF-A0A497GKP5-F1
#
_cell.length_a   1.000
_cell.length_b   1.000
_cell.length_c   1.000
_cell.angle_alpha   90.00
_cell.angle_beta   90.00
_cell.angle_gamma   90.00
#
_symmetry.space_group_name_H-M   'P 1'
#
loop_
_entity.id
_entity.type
_entity.pdbx_description
1 polymer ?
#
loop_
_entity_poly.entity_id
_entity_poly.type
_entity_poly.pdbx_seq_one_letter_code
_entity_poly.pdbx_strand_id
1 'polypeptide(L)'
;MEGSRSISKRDRSNRMRIVTLVPTALARKGVSFKFRGLPPECKSCRLYFLCSRLRAKLTYEVIGIRNVKHKCKIHEEVQVAIVRIAPIKVMLPSHAAIPGLILKFPWIACKEKTCPNIRLCKPEGLRENDRVKVIKVYPTALRCRYRELKLALVSLLP
;
A
#
# COMPACT_ATOMS: atom_id res chain seq x y z
N MET A 1 -10.65 -32.75 -26.32
CA MET A 1 -11.67 -32.51 -25.28
C MET A 1 -11.06 -31.56 -24.25
N GLU A 2 -11.45 -30.29 -24.37
CA GLU A 2 -10.83 -29.14 -23.73
C GLU A 2 -11.19 -29.06 -22.25
N GLY A 3 -10.16 -29.12 -21.39
CA GLY A 3 -10.29 -28.88 -19.95
C GLY A 3 -10.18 -27.38 -19.64
N SER A 4 -11.26 -26.63 -19.83
CA SER A 4 -11.37 -25.24 -19.41
C SER A 4 -11.42 -25.16 -17.87
N ARG A 5 -10.26 -25.00 -17.21
CA ARG A 5 -10.22 -24.62 -15.79
C ARG A 5 -10.27 -23.10 -15.65
N SER A 6 -11.48 -22.60 -15.47
CA SER A 6 -11.83 -21.24 -15.08
C SER A 6 -11.05 -20.82 -13.82
N ILE A 7 -10.02 -19.99 -13.99
CA ILE A 7 -9.31 -19.34 -12.87
C ILE A 7 -10.28 -18.35 -12.22
N SER A 8 -10.87 -18.76 -11.10
CA SER A 8 -11.84 -17.98 -10.34
C SER A 8 -11.27 -16.62 -9.89
N LYS A 9 -12.12 -15.58 -9.94
CA LYS A 9 -11.83 -14.19 -9.50
C LYS A 9 -11.34 -14.08 -8.04
N ARG A 10 -11.39 -15.16 -7.24
CA ARG A 10 -10.94 -15.22 -5.84
C ARG A 10 -9.41 -15.15 -5.69
N ASP A 11 -8.64 -15.58 -6.69
CA ASP A 11 -7.20 -15.82 -6.51
C ASP A 11 -6.32 -14.56 -6.57
N ARG A 12 -6.70 -13.53 -7.34
CA ARG A 12 -5.91 -12.27 -7.43
C ARG A 12 -5.98 -11.40 -6.17
N SER A 13 -7.00 -11.57 -5.33
CA SER A 13 -7.12 -10.83 -4.05
C SER A 13 -6.19 -11.37 -2.96
N ASN A 14 -5.64 -12.58 -3.13
CA ASN A 14 -4.87 -13.25 -2.09
C ASN A 14 -3.40 -12.79 -2.00
N ARG A 15 -2.82 -12.27 -3.11
CA ARG A 15 -1.40 -11.83 -3.15
C ARG A 15 -1.12 -10.47 -2.52
N MET A 16 -2.12 -9.76 -2.03
CA MET A 16 -1.95 -8.45 -1.35
C MET A 16 -2.30 -8.50 0.14
N ARG A 17 -2.46 -9.70 0.69
CA ARG A 17 -2.81 -9.90 2.11
C ARG A 17 -1.56 -10.26 2.90
N ILE A 18 -1.29 -9.50 3.94
CA ILE A 18 -0.15 -9.70 4.83
C ILE A 18 -0.70 -10.12 6.18
N VAL A 19 -0.24 -11.26 6.69
CA VAL A 19 -0.48 -11.64 8.08
C VAL A 19 0.59 -10.98 8.93
N THR A 20 0.19 -10.15 9.89
CA THR A 20 1.07 -9.38 10.77
C THR A 20 0.45 -9.25 12.16
N LEU A 21 1.13 -8.51 13.04
CA LEU A 21 0.65 -8.14 14.37
C LEU A 21 0.34 -6.65 14.37
N VAL A 22 -0.79 -6.30 14.98
CA VAL A 22 -1.18 -4.91 15.23
C VAL A 22 -1.49 -4.74 16.71
N PRO A 23 -1.30 -3.54 17.30
CA PRO A 23 -1.80 -3.24 18.64
C PRO A 23 -3.26 -3.63 18.77
N THR A 24 -3.68 -4.22 19.90
CA THR A 24 -5.07 -4.65 20.09
C THR A 24 -6.07 -3.51 19.85
N ALA A 25 -5.71 -2.26 20.17
CA ALA A 25 -6.51 -1.07 19.89
C ALA A 25 -6.81 -0.85 18.39
N LEU A 26 -5.96 -1.34 17.49
CA LEU A 26 -6.11 -1.25 16.04
C LEU A 26 -6.68 -2.54 15.43
N ALA A 27 -6.88 -3.59 16.22
CA ALA A 27 -7.35 -4.90 15.76
C ALA A 27 -8.87 -4.90 15.50
N ARG A 28 -9.33 -4.03 14.60
CA ARG A 28 -10.74 -3.92 14.16
C ARG A 28 -10.80 -3.87 12.64
N LYS A 29 -11.69 -4.66 12.04
CA LYS A 29 -11.84 -4.72 10.58
C LYS A 29 -12.27 -3.35 10.04
N GLY A 30 -11.66 -2.92 8.93
CA GLY A 30 -11.88 -1.61 8.31
C GLY A 30 -11.01 -0.49 8.87
N VAL A 31 -10.31 -0.69 10.00
CA VAL A 31 -9.36 0.30 10.51
C VAL A 31 -8.15 0.38 9.58
N SER A 32 -7.74 1.61 9.28
CA SER A 32 -6.53 1.90 8.53
C SER A 32 -5.50 2.57 9.40
N PHE A 33 -4.23 2.21 9.22
CA PHE A 33 -3.12 2.79 9.98
C PHE A 33 -1.90 2.98 9.09
N LYS A 34 -1.11 4.02 9.38
CA LYS A 34 0.16 4.27 8.70
C LYS A 34 1.30 3.60 9.47
N PHE A 35 2.00 2.67 8.83
CA PHE A 35 3.13 1.99 9.46
C PHE A 35 4.38 2.86 9.39
N ARG A 36 4.94 3.25 10.54
CA ARG A 36 6.11 4.14 10.61
C ARG A 36 7.45 3.38 10.66
N GLY A 37 7.42 2.05 10.78
CA GLY A 37 8.61 1.22 11.02
C GLY A 37 8.59 0.64 12.43
N LEU A 38 9.54 -0.26 12.69
CA LEU A 38 9.76 -0.83 14.02
C LEU A 38 10.87 -0.06 14.73
N PRO A 39 10.71 0.23 16.03
CA PRO A 39 11.77 0.86 16.81
C PRO A 39 12.92 -0.14 17.08
N PRO A 40 14.12 0.36 17.43
CA PRO A 40 15.31 -0.48 17.60
C PRO A 40 15.13 -1.62 18.60
N GLU A 41 14.34 -1.45 19.67
CA GLU A 41 14.14 -2.48 20.69
C GLU A 41 13.43 -3.73 20.15
N CYS A 42 12.75 -3.61 19.01
CA CYS A 42 12.08 -4.75 18.37
C CYS A 42 13.04 -5.73 17.71
N LYS A 43 14.30 -5.36 17.45
CA LYS A 43 15.25 -6.24 16.73
C LYS A 43 15.52 -7.56 17.45
N SER A 44 15.47 -7.59 18.78
CA SER A 44 15.64 -8.80 19.61
C SER A 44 14.31 -9.48 19.98
N CYS A 45 13.17 -9.01 19.45
CA CYS A 45 11.87 -9.55 19.78
C CYS A 45 11.59 -10.87 19.02
N ARG A 46 11.10 -11.89 19.73
CA ARG A 46 10.66 -13.16 19.12
C ARG A 46 9.58 -13.02 18.04
N LEU A 47 8.80 -11.93 18.10
CA LEU A 47 7.71 -11.65 17.16
C LEU A 47 8.17 -10.74 16.00
N TYR A 48 9.44 -10.34 15.95
CA TYR A 48 9.99 -9.38 14.99
C TYR A 48 9.64 -9.74 13.55
N PHE A 49 9.77 -11.02 13.18
CA PHE A 49 9.47 -11.53 11.84
C PHE A 49 8.03 -11.27 11.38
N LEU A 50 7.04 -11.26 12.29
CA LEU A 50 5.65 -10.97 11.95
C LEU A 50 5.42 -9.45 11.79
N CYS A 51 6.03 -8.65 12.65
CA CYS A 51 5.90 -7.20 12.64
C CYS A 51 6.69 -6.54 11.49
N SER A 52 7.82 -7.12 11.08
CA SER A 52 8.74 -6.56 10.07
C SER A 52 8.26 -6.77 8.62
N ARG A 53 7.15 -7.48 8.41
CA ARG A 53 6.52 -7.70 7.09
C ARG A 53 5.94 -6.43 6.47
N LEU A 54 5.74 -5.39 7.27
CA LEU A 54 5.17 -4.13 6.81
C LEU A 54 6.26 -3.18 6.29
N ARG A 55 6.01 -2.54 5.15
CA ARG A 55 6.87 -1.51 4.59
C ARG A 55 6.54 -0.16 5.25
N ALA A 56 7.56 0.51 5.76
CA ALA A 56 7.41 1.82 6.36
C ALA A 56 6.81 2.84 5.37
N LYS A 57 6.09 3.82 5.92
CA LYS A 57 5.40 4.93 5.24
C LYS A 57 4.18 4.54 4.41
N LEU A 58 3.86 3.26 4.29
CA LEU A 58 2.61 2.80 3.68
C LEU A 58 1.45 2.82 4.68
N THR A 59 0.24 2.98 4.13
CA THR A 59 -1.01 2.82 4.89
C THR A 59 -1.55 1.42 4.65
N TYR A 60 -1.94 0.76 5.74
CA TYR A 60 -2.50 -0.58 5.75
C TYR A 60 -3.94 -0.55 6.26
N GLU A 61 -4.80 -1.37 5.70
CA GLU A 61 -6.18 -1.59 6.14
C GLU A 61 -6.32 -3.00 6.71
N VAL A 62 -6.91 -3.12 7.90
CA VAL A 62 -7.22 -4.40 8.53
C VAL A 62 -8.44 -5.02 7.84
N ILE A 63 -8.22 -6.14 7.15
CA ILE A 63 -9.28 -6.86 6.43
C ILE A 63 -9.76 -8.13 7.15
N GLY A 64 -9.02 -8.56 8.16
CA GLY A 64 -9.38 -9.70 9.00
C GLY A 64 -8.56 -9.72 10.28
N ILE A 65 -9.09 -10.39 11.30
CA ILE A 65 -8.47 -10.52 12.61
C ILE A 65 -8.54 -12.00 13.00
N ARG A 66 -7.49 -12.48 13.67
CA ARG A 66 -7.50 -13.81 14.30
C ARG A 66 -7.57 -13.64 15.80
N ASN A 67 -8.24 -14.55 16.49
CA ASN A 67 -8.35 -14.53 17.95
C ASN A 67 -7.07 -15.06 18.62
N VAL A 68 -5.92 -14.51 18.23
CA VAL A 68 -4.60 -14.87 18.75
C VAL A 68 -3.90 -13.60 19.15
N LYS A 69 -3.56 -13.49 20.44
CA LYS A 69 -2.95 -12.33 21.07
C LYS A 69 -1.58 -12.69 21.62
N HIS A 70 -0.69 -11.71 21.66
CA HIS A 70 0.64 -11.85 22.23
C HIS A 70 1.00 -10.61 23.05
N LYS A 71 1.77 -10.81 24.12
CA LYS A 71 2.36 -9.69 24.88
C LYS A 71 3.38 -8.95 24.04
N CYS A 72 3.36 -7.62 24.11
CA CYS A 72 4.28 -6.72 23.44
C CYS A 72 4.87 -5.74 24.46
N LYS A 73 6.19 -5.52 24.42
CA LYS A 73 6.86 -4.57 25.31
C LYS A 73 6.49 -3.10 25.06
N ILE A 74 5.96 -2.79 23.88
CA ILE A 74 5.69 -1.41 23.42
C ILE A 74 4.20 -1.07 23.47
N HIS A 75 3.35 -2.03 23.12
CA HIS A 75 1.91 -1.82 22.99
C HIS A 75 1.10 -2.60 24.04
N GLU A 76 1.77 -3.19 25.02
CA GLU A 76 1.24 -4.13 26.04
C GLU A 76 0.73 -5.44 25.44
N GLU A 77 -0.18 -5.36 24.47
CA GLU A 77 -0.77 -6.48 23.75
C GLU A 77 -0.88 -6.18 22.24
N VAL A 78 -0.58 -7.20 21.45
CA VAL A 78 -0.78 -7.19 20.00
C VAL A 78 -1.61 -8.40 19.58
N GLN A 79 -2.37 -8.23 18.50
CA GLN A 79 -3.25 -9.27 17.95
C GLN A 79 -2.89 -9.57 16.50
N VAL A 80 -3.04 -10.84 16.12
CA VAL A 80 -2.80 -11.27 14.74
C VAL A 80 -3.88 -10.72 13.82
N ALA A 81 -3.46 -9.97 12.80
CA ALA A 81 -4.33 -9.37 11.80
C ALA A 81 -3.90 -9.72 10.38
N ILE A 82 -4.88 -9.76 9.50
CA ILE A 82 -4.69 -9.81 8.05
C ILE A 82 -4.90 -8.40 7.54
N VAL A 83 -3.86 -7.81 6.95
CA VAL A 83 -3.89 -6.45 6.42
C VAL A 83 -3.64 -6.44 4.91
N ARG A 84 -4.07 -5.37 4.24
CA ARG A 84 -3.69 -5.06 2.86
C ARG A 84 -3.15 -3.65 2.76
N ILE A 85 -2.30 -3.37 1.77
CA ILE A 85 -1.88 -2.00 1.48
C ILE A 85 -3.10 -1.23 0.95
N ALA A 86 -3.40 -0.10 1.57
CA ALA A 86 -4.46 0.78 1.11
C ALA A 86 -4.06 1.41 -0.24
N PRO A 87 -5.02 1.63 -1.16
CA PRO A 87 -4.72 2.32 -2.42
C PRO A 87 -4.11 3.70 -2.21
N ILE A 88 -3.15 4.05 -3.06
CA ILE A 88 -2.33 5.26 -2.94
C ILE A 88 -2.76 6.25 -4.01
N LYS A 89 -3.02 7.49 -3.61
CA LYS A 89 -3.28 8.59 -4.55
C LYS A 89 -1.95 9.08 -5.13
N VAL A 90 -1.87 9.13 -6.45
CA VAL A 90 -0.65 9.49 -7.18
C VAL A 90 -0.96 10.35 -8.39
N MET A 91 0.02 11.12 -8.85
CA MET A 91 -0.02 11.74 -10.18
C MET A 91 0.66 10.81 -11.19
N LEU A 92 -0.02 10.56 -12.30
CA LEU A 92 0.52 9.83 -13.44
C LEU A 92 0.47 10.71 -14.70
N PRO A 93 1.42 10.52 -15.64
CA PRO A 93 1.25 11.04 -16.99
C PRO A 93 -0.08 10.59 -17.59
N SER A 94 -0.76 11.46 -18.35
CA SER A 94 -2.10 11.16 -18.87
C SER A 94 -2.17 9.87 -19.70
N HIS A 95 -1.13 9.58 -20.49
CA HIS A 95 -1.04 8.34 -21.28
C HIS A 95 -0.90 7.07 -20.40
N ALA A 96 -0.45 7.20 -19.16
CA ALA A 96 -0.30 6.12 -18.19
C ALA A 96 -1.46 6.05 -17.18
N ALA A 97 -2.36 7.04 -17.18
CA ALA A 97 -3.52 7.10 -16.31
C ALA A 97 -4.71 6.36 -16.96
N ILE A 98 -4.58 5.04 -17.11
CA ILE A 98 -5.61 4.17 -17.72
C ILE A 98 -6.08 3.16 -16.66
N PRO A 99 -7.36 3.15 -16.27
CA PRO A 99 -7.87 2.16 -15.32
C PRO A 99 -7.56 0.72 -15.74
N GLY A 100 -7.06 -0.08 -14.80
CA GLY A 100 -6.66 -1.47 -15.05
C GLY A 100 -5.21 -1.65 -15.51
N LEU A 101 -4.53 -0.60 -16.00
CA LEU A 101 -3.14 -0.66 -16.45
C LEU A 101 -2.22 -1.03 -15.28
N ILE A 102 -1.29 -1.95 -15.55
CA ILE A 102 -0.20 -2.28 -14.64
C ILE A 102 1.07 -1.67 -15.21
N LEU A 103 1.77 -0.87 -14.40
CA LEU A 103 2.99 -0.20 -14.81
C LEU A 103 4.00 -0.19 -13.68
N LYS A 104 5.27 0.06 -14.02
CA LYS A 104 6.27 0.48 -13.05
C LYS A 104 6.01 1.94 -12.72
N PHE A 105 5.92 2.28 -11.44
CA PHE A 105 5.58 3.63 -11.04
C PHE A 105 6.65 4.62 -11.53
N PRO A 106 6.26 5.60 -12.36
CA PRO A 106 7.20 6.56 -12.91
C PRO A 106 7.44 7.65 -11.88
N TRP A 107 8.65 7.76 -11.36
CA TRP A 107 9.02 8.94 -10.59
C TRP A 107 9.01 10.15 -11.50
N ILE A 108 8.16 11.12 -11.17
CA ILE A 108 8.13 12.38 -11.90
C ILE A 108 9.25 13.24 -11.31
N ALA A 109 10.35 13.34 -12.07
CA ALA A 109 11.47 14.22 -11.75
C ALA A 109 11.03 15.69 -11.85
N CYS A 110 10.57 16.25 -10.72
CA CYS A 110 10.27 17.67 -10.56
C CYS A 110 11.33 18.32 -9.67
N LYS A 111 11.89 19.44 -10.14
CA LYS A 111 12.85 20.26 -9.38
C LYS A 111 12.16 21.29 -8.46
N GLU A 112 10.85 21.50 -8.63
CA GLU A 112 10.09 22.47 -7.85
C GLU A 112 9.74 21.92 -6.47
N LYS A 113 10.46 22.36 -5.44
CA LYS A 113 10.28 21.92 -4.06
C LYS A 113 9.01 22.49 -3.42
N THR A 114 8.53 23.63 -3.90
CA THR A 114 7.34 24.32 -3.37
C THR A 114 6.03 23.87 -4.03
N CYS A 115 6.10 22.90 -4.96
CA CYS A 115 4.92 22.42 -5.67
C CYS A 115 3.95 21.73 -4.69
N PRO A 116 2.67 22.15 -4.62
CA PRO A 116 1.70 21.54 -3.71
C PRO A 116 1.41 20.07 -4.02
N ASN A 117 1.69 19.63 -5.25
CA ASN A 117 1.45 18.26 -5.72
C ASN A 117 2.65 17.33 -5.59
N ILE A 118 3.79 17.80 -5.04
CA ILE A 118 5.02 17.00 -4.97
C ILE A 118 4.83 15.66 -4.25
N ARG A 119 3.96 15.64 -3.22
CA ARG A 119 3.61 14.42 -2.46
C ARG A 119 2.72 13.44 -3.22
N LEU A 120 2.14 13.83 -4.37
CA LEU A 120 1.39 12.94 -5.25
C LEU A 120 2.26 12.43 -6.40
N CYS A 121 3.24 13.23 -6.84
CA CYS A 121 4.27 12.82 -7.80
C CYS A 121 5.29 11.87 -7.18
N LYS A 122 5.63 12.08 -5.90
CA LYS A 122 6.52 11.26 -5.08
C LYS A 122 5.83 10.89 -3.77
N PRO A 123 4.83 9.99 -3.84
CA PRO A 123 4.08 9.55 -2.66
C PRO A 123 4.99 8.83 -1.67
N GLU A 124 4.76 9.08 -0.39
CA GLU A 124 5.51 8.40 0.66
C GLU A 124 5.23 6.89 0.65
N GLY A 125 6.30 6.09 0.79
CA GLY A 125 6.23 4.63 0.87
C GLY A 125 6.25 3.92 -0.49
N LEU A 126 5.91 4.61 -1.59
CA LEU A 126 6.10 4.10 -2.94
C LEU A 126 7.53 4.42 -3.44
N ARG A 127 8.15 3.45 -4.10
CA ARG A 127 9.51 3.56 -4.64
C ARG A 127 9.44 3.68 -6.16
N GLU A 128 10.50 4.21 -6.74
CA GLU A 128 10.68 4.14 -8.19
C GLU A 128 10.66 2.67 -8.62
N ASN A 129 10.02 2.38 -9.75
CA ASN A 129 9.84 1.03 -10.30
C ASN A 129 8.96 0.06 -9.49
N ASP A 130 8.34 0.50 -8.39
CA ASP A 130 7.28 -0.30 -7.74
C ASP A 130 6.20 -0.63 -8.78
N ARG A 131 5.80 -1.90 -8.87
CA ARG A 131 4.73 -2.31 -9.78
C ARG A 131 3.40 -1.88 -9.20
N VAL A 132 2.65 -1.07 -9.94
CA VAL A 132 1.35 -0.58 -9.50
C VAL A 132 0.29 -0.88 -10.53
N LYS A 133 -0.94 -1.11 -10.06
CA LYS A 133 -2.13 -1.19 -10.91
C LYS A 133 -2.97 0.06 -10.71
N VAL A 134 -3.34 0.72 -11.80
CA VAL A 134 -4.29 1.83 -11.78
C VAL A 134 -5.69 1.30 -11.47
N ILE A 135 -6.29 1.77 -10.37
CA ILE A 135 -7.62 1.37 -9.93
C ILE A 135 -8.66 2.35 -10.47
N LYS A 136 -8.40 3.65 -10.28
CA LYS A 136 -9.30 4.74 -10.64
C LYS A 136 -8.49 5.91 -11.14
N VAL A 137 -9.04 6.65 -12.09
CA VAL A 137 -8.51 7.92 -12.56
C VAL A 137 -9.57 8.97 -12.28
N TYR A 138 -9.14 10.09 -11.71
CA TYR A 138 -10.02 11.21 -11.42
C TYR A 138 -10.03 12.18 -12.62
N PRO A 139 -11.14 12.90 -12.85
CA PRO A 139 -11.26 13.81 -13.98
C PRO A 139 -10.31 15.02 -13.89
N THR A 140 -9.74 15.28 -12.71
CA THR A 140 -8.77 16.35 -12.50
C THR A 140 -7.49 16.12 -13.29
N ALA A 141 -7.30 16.92 -14.34
CA ALA A 141 -6.04 17.06 -15.05
C ALA A 141 -5.29 18.29 -14.55
N LEU A 142 -3.99 18.14 -14.32
CA LEU A 142 -3.10 19.22 -13.92
C LEU A 142 -2.00 19.39 -14.95
N ARG A 143 -1.88 20.60 -15.50
CA ARG A 143 -0.77 20.97 -16.38
C ARG A 143 0.45 21.29 -15.52
N CYS A 144 1.43 20.40 -15.51
CA CYS A 144 2.68 20.58 -14.78
C CYS A 144 3.82 20.88 -15.76
N ARG A 145 4.22 22.16 -15.84
CA ARG A 145 5.32 22.76 -16.62
C ARG A 145 5.41 22.39 -18.12
N TYR A 146 5.34 21.11 -18.52
CA TYR A 146 5.24 20.61 -19.90
C TYR A 146 4.53 19.25 -20.04
N ARG A 147 3.86 18.74 -18.99
CA ARG A 147 3.19 17.43 -19.00
C ARG A 147 1.79 17.53 -18.43
N GLU A 148 0.85 16.87 -19.09
CA GLU A 148 -0.50 16.69 -18.57
C GLU A 148 -0.50 15.50 -17.60
N LEU A 149 -0.72 15.79 -16.32
CA LEU A 149 -0.82 14.79 -15.26
C LEU A 149 -2.28 14.58 -14.89
N LYS A 150 -2.63 13.33 -14.54
CA LYS A 150 -3.93 12.99 -13.97
C LYS A 150 -3.75 12.41 -12.59
N LEU A 151 -4.66 12.80 -11.69
CA LEU A 151 -4.75 12.17 -10.38
C LEU A 151 -5.32 10.75 -10.57
N ALA A 152 -4.62 9.77 -10.03
CA ALA A 152 -5.03 8.37 -10.07
C ALA A 152 -4.95 7.74 -8.68
N LEU A 153 -5.75 6.70 -8.47
CA LEU A 153 -5.65 5.81 -7.33
C LEU A 153 -5.01 4.51 -7.81
N VAL A 154 -3.92 4.10 -7.19
CA VAL A 154 -3.17 2.88 -7.57
C VAL A 154 -3.09 1.89 -6.42
N SER A 155 -3.09 0.59 -6.74
CA SER A 155 -2.72 -0.46 -5.78
C SER A 155 -1.28 -0.90 -6.04
N LEU A 156 -0.47 -0.96 -4.99
CA LEU A 156 0.87 -1.54 -5.03
C LEU A 156 0.77 -3.06 -5.18
N LEU A 157 1.47 -3.60 -6.17
CA LEU A 157 1.62 -5.02 -6.42
C LEU A 157 2.96 -5.51 -5.81
N PRO A 158 3.03 -6.77 -5.36
CA PRO A 158 4.28 -7.39 -4.94
C PRO A 158 5.28 -7.55 -6.10
#